data_AF-A0A7S3T993-F1
#
_entry.id   AF-A0A7S3T993-F1
#
_cell.length_a   1.000
_cell.length_b   1.000
_cell.length_c   1.000
_cell.angle_alpha   90.00
_cell.angle_beta   90.00
_cell.angle_gamma   90.00
#
_symmetry.space_group_name_H-M   'P 1'
#
loop_
_entity.id
_entity.type
_entity.pdbx_description
1 polymer ?
#
loop_
_entity_poly.entity_id
_entity_poly.type
_entity_poly.pdbx_seq_one_letter_code
_entity_poly.pdbx_strand_id
1 'polypeptide(L)'
;MLAHTHARCGASDSEAAIVLLHGFLGDRRDVEPLRQKLGALADCISLDLPGHGDSAWMPTIDAGTSAVDAALATLEALCPPPARLLLVGYSMGGRVALQLAARLPPPRLAGLVILSGSPGLDDGALREARLSRDVALAARLRAMTPPHFDEWLRREWYRAALWGGRLQEHPSFERMLLRRTDGAQPRDRAASLERESVGRQPSCWPWLEAPPAPVLYVAGEEDEAYCKVATRLAEHSGVAEPVERRLVRVAVLPAAGHALLLEASAPVAEICHAFASQVLPPPLVPAPPPLSEGVRIQARGPEGVDALSARLLPFRLPLTAPLPLARGPPVTERAGVLLLVEGMAADGRAVRGLGEVCPLPGFHSESLDEAAAQLRSVAHRLQGALLPFAVARLDGSMSAWLAAACDRPSKLASGPLLPSVRCALEMACLHLLAQAANTSIAQLVCCARRAPYQSHVRINGLLARGEASSLEAAADAARAAVDSARPSSRACASGPAVKHAAARMRTWKVKVGGGKAASEDGAVAVATHRNLAGRP
;
A
#
# COMPACT_ATOMS: atom_id res chain seq x y z
N MET A 1 17.07 7.56 8.04
CA MET A 1 15.61 7.34 8.21
C MET A 1 15.22 6.10 7.41
N LEU A 2 14.42 5.22 7.98
CA LEU A 2 13.90 4.04 7.29
C LEU A 2 12.95 4.43 6.15
N ALA A 3 12.94 3.63 5.09
CA ALA A 3 11.92 3.75 4.06
C ALA A 3 10.54 3.45 4.66
N HIS A 4 9.54 4.24 4.26
CA HIS A 4 8.23 4.17 4.89
C HIS A 4 7.10 4.56 3.92
N THR A 5 5.86 4.31 4.35
CA THR A 5 4.66 4.93 3.82
C THR A 5 4.02 5.72 4.95
N HIS A 6 3.66 6.97 4.70
CA HIS A 6 2.93 7.80 5.66
C HIS A 6 1.59 8.22 5.06
N ALA A 7 0.48 7.77 5.66
CA ALA A 7 -0.86 8.21 5.31
C ALA A 7 -1.40 9.11 6.43
N ARG A 8 -1.70 10.37 6.10
CA ARG A 8 -2.20 11.34 7.08
C ARG A 8 -3.72 11.28 7.22
N CYS A 9 -4.19 11.42 8.43
CA CYS A 9 -5.61 11.47 8.78
C CYS A 9 -6.08 12.94 8.85
N GLY A 10 -6.40 13.54 7.70
CA GLY A 10 -7.29 14.70 7.55
C GLY A 10 -6.87 16.08 8.11
N ALA A 11 -6.04 16.16 9.16
CA ALA A 11 -5.56 17.40 9.78
C ALA A 11 -4.02 17.49 9.76
N SER A 12 -3.47 18.71 9.77
CA SER A 12 -2.04 18.96 9.63
C SER A 12 -1.18 18.49 10.81
N ASP A 13 -1.80 18.27 11.99
CA ASP A 13 -1.12 17.98 13.24
C ASP A 13 -1.85 16.87 14.01
N SER A 14 -1.66 15.61 13.60
CA SER A 14 -2.26 14.49 14.31
C SER A 14 -1.59 14.30 15.68
N GLU A 15 -2.38 14.38 16.76
CA GLU A 15 -1.90 14.15 18.14
C GLU A 15 -1.46 12.70 18.39
N ALA A 16 -1.76 11.79 17.46
CA ALA A 16 -1.34 10.40 17.53
C ALA A 16 -1.00 9.80 16.16
N ALA A 17 -0.15 8.77 16.17
CA ALA A 17 0.17 7.99 14.98
C ALA A 17 0.16 6.48 15.28
N ILE A 18 -0.28 5.71 14.29
CA ILE A 18 -0.26 4.25 14.27
C ILE A 18 0.96 3.81 13.47
N VAL A 19 1.89 3.11 14.11
CA VAL A 19 3.12 2.62 13.50
C VAL A 19 2.99 1.13 13.23
N LEU A 20 3.17 0.71 11.98
CA LEU A 20 3.03 -0.66 11.53
C LEU A 20 4.38 -1.27 11.13
N LEU A 21 4.75 -2.39 11.76
CA LEU A 21 6.01 -3.09 11.56
C LEU A 21 5.80 -4.51 11.03
N HIS A 22 6.44 -4.85 9.91
CA HIS A 22 6.32 -6.16 9.25
C HIS A 22 7.22 -7.24 9.90
N GLY A 23 7.00 -8.50 9.51
CA GLY A 23 7.79 -9.66 9.95
C GLY A 23 9.07 -9.89 9.14
N PHE A 24 9.89 -10.84 9.57
CA PHE A 24 11.12 -11.23 8.87
C PHE A 24 10.80 -11.69 7.43
N LEU A 25 11.69 -11.38 6.48
CA LEU A 25 11.55 -11.58 5.03
C LEU A 25 10.46 -10.76 4.33
N GLY A 26 9.56 -10.13 5.09
CA GLY A 26 8.50 -9.25 4.58
C GLY A 26 8.98 -7.85 4.22
N ASP A 27 8.01 -6.95 4.06
CA ASP A 27 8.19 -5.51 3.95
C ASP A 27 6.88 -4.79 4.30
N ARG A 28 6.87 -3.44 4.28
CA ARG A 28 5.70 -2.62 4.65
C ARG A 28 4.43 -2.88 3.84
N ARG A 29 4.51 -3.55 2.69
CA ARG A 29 3.35 -3.96 1.88
C ARG A 29 2.57 -5.11 2.54
N ASP A 30 3.14 -5.79 3.53
CA ASP A 30 2.44 -6.86 4.27
C ASP A 30 1.40 -6.31 5.22
N VAL A 31 1.66 -5.13 5.79
CA VAL A 31 0.76 -4.44 6.72
C VAL A 31 -0.16 -3.45 6.00
N GLU A 32 -0.15 -3.41 4.68
CA GLU A 32 -0.96 -2.47 3.89
C GLU A 32 -2.48 -2.63 4.10
N PRO A 33 -3.06 -3.85 4.14
CA PRO A 33 -4.48 -4.01 4.45
C PRO A 33 -4.84 -3.45 5.83
N LEU A 34 -3.97 -3.67 6.81
CA LEU A 34 -4.13 -3.14 8.17
C LEU A 34 -4.02 -1.60 8.18
N ARG A 35 -3.06 -1.03 7.45
CA ARG A 35 -2.90 0.41 7.26
C ARG A 35 -4.14 1.07 6.67
N GLN A 36 -4.78 0.42 5.69
CA GLN A 36 -6.00 0.92 5.05
C GLN A 36 -7.17 0.95 6.03
N LYS A 37 -7.32 -0.10 6.85
CA LYS A 37 -8.37 -0.16 7.88
C LYS A 37 -8.15 0.88 8.99
N LEU A 38 -6.90 1.05 9.44
CA LEU A 38 -6.58 1.90 10.59
C LEU A 38 -6.38 3.38 10.24
N GLY A 39 -6.11 3.72 8.98
CA GLY A 39 -5.75 5.07 8.55
C GLY A 39 -6.87 6.13 8.66
N ALA A 40 -8.08 5.73 9.05
CA ALA A 40 -9.17 6.64 9.38
C ALA A 40 -9.16 7.11 10.85
N LEU A 41 -8.38 6.44 11.72
CA LEU A 41 -8.34 6.73 13.16
C LEU A 41 -7.25 7.74 13.52
N ALA A 42 -6.11 7.69 12.83
CA ALA A 42 -4.94 8.53 13.08
C ALA A 42 -3.97 8.43 11.89
N ASP A 43 -2.90 9.24 11.91
CA ASP A 43 -1.80 9.11 10.96
C ASP A 43 -1.25 7.68 11.01
N CYS A 44 -1.05 7.05 9.86
CA CYS A 44 -0.63 5.66 9.79
C CYS A 44 0.67 5.51 9.01
N ILE A 45 1.70 5.02 9.70
CA ILE A 45 3.07 4.92 9.21
C ILE A 45 3.47 3.45 9.15
N SER A 46 3.78 2.93 7.96
CA SER A 46 4.35 1.60 7.82
C SER A 46 5.83 1.69 7.44
N LEU A 47 6.70 1.04 8.21
CA LEU A 47 8.15 1.09 8.04
C LEU A 47 8.66 -0.18 7.35
N ASP A 48 9.65 -0.03 6.47
CA ASP A 48 10.53 -1.14 6.09
C ASP A 48 11.68 -1.22 7.09
N LEU A 49 11.76 -2.31 7.84
CA LEU A 49 12.84 -2.56 8.81
C LEU A 49 14.19 -2.79 8.08
N PRO A 50 15.34 -2.58 8.75
CA PRO A 50 16.65 -2.78 8.14
C PRO A 50 16.80 -4.12 7.42
N GLY A 51 17.39 -4.12 6.22
CA GLY A 51 17.55 -5.34 5.41
C GLY A 51 16.25 -5.80 4.72
N HIS A 52 15.19 -4.99 4.75
CA HIS A 52 13.90 -5.31 4.14
C HIS A 52 13.40 -4.17 3.26
N GLY A 53 12.60 -4.51 2.24
CA GLY A 53 11.99 -3.56 1.30
C GLY A 53 12.97 -2.51 0.76
N ASP A 54 12.57 -1.25 0.80
CA ASP A 54 13.38 -0.12 0.36
C ASP A 54 14.41 0.32 1.41
N SER A 55 14.46 -0.33 2.58
CA SER A 55 15.50 -0.20 3.62
C SER A 55 16.56 -1.31 3.52
N ALA A 56 16.55 -2.11 2.44
CA ALA A 56 17.51 -3.20 2.23
C ALA A 56 18.97 -2.74 2.09
N TRP A 57 19.22 -1.45 1.79
CA TRP A 57 20.56 -0.84 1.70
C TRP A 57 21.14 -0.41 3.04
N MET A 58 20.33 -0.31 4.11
CA MET A 58 20.81 0.08 5.44
C MET A 58 21.65 -0.96 6.24
N PRO A 59 21.89 -2.22 5.82
CA PRO A 59 22.82 -3.11 6.51
C PRO A 59 24.26 -2.59 6.55
N THR A 60 24.65 -1.69 5.64
CA THR A 60 26.05 -1.34 5.36
C THR A 60 26.54 -0.02 5.97
N ILE A 61 25.69 0.75 6.65
CA ILE A 61 26.06 2.12 7.09
C ILE A 61 26.43 2.21 8.56
N ASP A 62 25.94 1.31 9.42
CA ASP A 62 26.49 1.12 10.78
C ASP A 62 26.18 -0.30 11.25
N ALA A 63 27.21 -1.15 11.37
CA ALA A 63 27.06 -2.54 11.78
C ALA A 63 26.44 -2.71 13.19
N GLY A 64 26.38 -1.64 14.00
CA GLY A 64 25.86 -1.65 15.38
C GLY A 64 24.42 -1.15 15.58
N THR A 65 23.79 -0.50 14.58
CA THR A 65 22.47 0.13 14.76
C THR A 65 21.35 -0.91 14.67
N SER A 66 20.62 -1.16 15.78
CA SER A 66 19.51 -2.12 15.82
C SER A 66 18.30 -1.65 15.01
N ALA A 67 17.40 -2.57 14.62
CA ALA A 67 16.13 -2.19 14.02
C ALA A 67 15.29 -1.31 14.95
N VAL A 68 15.42 -1.49 16.26
CA VAL A 68 14.80 -0.65 17.28
C VAL A 68 15.34 0.77 17.23
N ASP A 69 16.66 0.95 17.17
CA ASP A 69 17.30 2.28 17.08
C ASP A 69 16.92 2.99 15.78
N ALA A 70 16.98 2.29 14.65
CA ALA A 70 16.63 2.83 13.35
C ALA A 70 15.15 3.22 13.26
N ALA A 71 14.26 2.42 13.85
CA ALA A 71 12.85 2.72 13.93
C ALA A 71 12.59 3.90 14.86
N LEU A 72 13.20 3.94 16.05
CA LEU A 72 13.06 5.04 17.01
C LEU A 72 13.49 6.37 16.38
N ALA A 73 14.68 6.44 15.78
CA ALA A 73 15.17 7.64 15.10
C ALA A 73 14.26 8.08 13.94
N THR A 74 13.65 7.12 13.24
CA THR A 74 12.69 7.42 12.17
C THR A 74 11.40 7.99 12.75
N LEU A 75 10.90 7.44 13.86
CA LEU A 75 9.68 7.88 14.53
C LEU A 75 9.86 9.25 15.21
N GLU A 76 11.03 9.55 15.77
CA GLU A 76 11.34 10.88 16.30
C GLU A 76 11.28 11.96 15.23
N ALA A 77 11.73 11.64 14.00
CA ALA A 77 11.70 12.56 12.88
C ALA A 77 10.31 12.71 12.24
N LEU A 78 9.49 11.65 12.22
CA LEU A 78 8.17 11.66 11.59
C LEU A 78 7.04 12.08 12.54
N CYS A 79 7.17 11.74 13.82
CA CYS A 79 6.19 11.96 14.88
C CYS A 79 6.91 12.48 16.13
N PRO A 80 7.43 13.72 16.11
CA PRO A 80 8.09 14.29 17.28
C PRO A 80 7.09 14.42 18.45
N PRO A 81 7.57 14.46 19.71
CA PRO A 81 6.71 14.79 20.86
C PRO A 81 5.94 16.10 20.60
N PRO A 82 4.68 16.22 21.08
CA PRO A 82 4.00 15.33 22.02
C PRO A 82 3.21 14.16 21.39
N ALA A 83 3.33 13.89 20.08
CA ALA A 83 2.48 12.91 19.38
C ALA A 83 2.52 11.50 20.01
N ARG A 84 1.37 10.93 20.36
CA ARG A 84 1.27 9.58 20.96
C ARG A 84 1.38 8.49 19.89
N LEU A 85 1.98 7.35 20.22
CA LEU A 85 2.24 6.26 19.27
C LEU A 85 1.48 5.00 19.67
N LEU A 86 0.66 4.48 18.76
CA LEU A 86 0.17 3.11 18.82
C LEU A 86 1.08 2.24 17.96
N LEU A 87 1.84 1.35 18.59
CA LEU A 87 2.76 0.46 17.88
C LEU A 87 2.05 -0.85 17.54
N VAL A 88 2.13 -1.29 16.29
CA VAL A 88 1.54 -2.55 15.82
C VAL A 88 2.59 -3.33 15.06
N GLY A 89 2.98 -4.49 15.58
CA GLY A 89 4.07 -5.28 15.01
C GLY A 89 3.70 -6.73 14.78
N TYR A 90 4.07 -7.26 13.61
CA TYR A 90 3.91 -8.67 13.26
C TYR A 90 5.22 -9.45 13.36
N SER A 91 5.21 -10.57 14.09
CA SER A 91 6.35 -11.49 14.24
C SER A 91 7.63 -10.76 14.67
N MET A 92 8.68 -10.72 13.85
CA MET A 92 9.86 -9.86 14.08
C MET A 92 9.49 -8.40 14.39
N GLY A 93 8.56 -7.81 13.64
CA GLY A 93 8.06 -6.47 13.88
C GLY A 93 7.36 -6.32 15.23
N GLY A 94 6.73 -7.39 15.75
CA GLY A 94 6.16 -7.41 17.11
C GLY A 94 7.23 -7.31 18.19
N ARG A 95 8.38 -7.97 17.97
CA ARG A 95 9.54 -7.91 18.87
C ARG A 95 10.19 -6.53 18.86
N VAL A 96 10.30 -5.92 17.68
CA VAL A 96 10.78 -4.53 17.52
C VAL A 96 9.81 -3.56 18.16
N ALA A 97 8.50 -3.71 17.94
CA ALA A 97 7.46 -2.87 18.54
C ALA A 97 7.48 -2.94 20.07
N LEU A 98 7.66 -4.13 20.64
CA LEU A 98 7.76 -4.33 22.08
C LEU A 98 8.99 -3.63 22.67
N GLN A 99 10.15 -3.76 22.04
CA GLN A 99 11.36 -3.06 22.49
C GLN A 99 11.27 -1.54 22.30
N LEU A 100 10.60 -1.07 21.25
CA LEU A 100 10.29 0.34 21.07
C LEU A 100 9.37 0.84 22.19
N ALA A 101 8.30 0.11 22.52
CA ALA A 101 7.38 0.45 23.59
C ALA A 101 8.09 0.60 24.94
N ALA A 102 9.06 -0.28 25.23
CA ALA A 102 9.86 -0.21 26.45
C ALA A 102 10.83 1.00 26.51
N ARG A 103 11.15 1.61 25.37
CA ARG A 103 12.03 2.79 25.29
C ARG A 103 11.27 4.12 25.17
N LEU A 104 9.99 4.07 24.80
CA LEU A 104 9.16 5.27 24.73
C LEU A 104 8.71 5.67 26.14
N PRO A 105 8.77 6.97 26.50
CA PRO A 105 8.24 7.42 27.76
C PRO A 105 6.70 7.24 27.77
N PRO A 106 6.06 6.89 28.92
CA PRO A 106 4.64 6.53 28.96
C PRO A 106 3.68 7.52 28.26
N PRO A 107 3.86 8.86 28.37
CA PRO A 107 3.00 9.81 27.65
C PRO A 107 3.06 9.66 26.12
N ARG A 108 4.18 9.18 25.57
CA ARG A 108 4.35 8.91 24.13
C ARG A 108 3.73 7.60 23.69
N LEU A 109 3.45 6.65 24.58
CA LEU A 109 2.91 5.33 24.22
C LEU A 109 1.39 5.31 24.38
N ALA A 110 0.66 5.27 23.26
CA ALA A 110 -0.80 5.10 23.29
C ALA A 110 -1.19 3.65 23.59
N GLY A 111 -0.44 2.70 23.04
CA GLY A 111 -0.63 1.27 23.26
C GLY A 111 0.27 0.44 22.35
N LEU A 112 0.21 -0.88 22.52
CA LEU A 112 1.00 -1.84 21.77
C LEU A 112 0.12 -3.00 21.26
N VAL A 113 0.26 -3.37 20.00
CA VAL A 113 -0.34 -4.55 19.40
C VAL A 113 0.77 -5.49 18.91
N ILE A 114 0.78 -6.71 19.40
CA ILE A 114 1.74 -7.75 19.05
C ILE A 114 0.99 -8.87 18.32
N LEU A 115 1.29 -9.06 17.03
CA LEU A 115 0.71 -10.10 16.20
C LEU A 115 1.74 -11.23 16.02
N SER A 116 1.54 -12.37 16.67
CA SER A 116 2.46 -13.52 16.70
C SER A 116 3.92 -13.13 16.94
N GLY A 117 4.19 -12.23 17.89
CA GLY A 117 5.52 -11.76 18.26
C GLY A 117 6.01 -12.37 19.57
N SER A 118 7.32 -12.57 19.75
CA SER A 118 7.86 -13.18 20.97
C SER A 118 8.35 -12.11 21.96
N PRO A 119 8.05 -12.23 23.26
CA PRO A 119 8.64 -11.37 24.30
C PRO A 119 10.14 -11.59 24.51
N GLY A 120 10.75 -12.58 23.85
CA GLY A 120 12.12 -13.01 24.11
C GLY A 120 12.15 -14.30 24.94
N LEU A 121 13.36 -14.73 25.29
CA LEU A 121 13.61 -15.96 26.04
C LEU A 121 14.24 -15.58 27.39
N ASP A 122 13.69 -16.12 28.49
CA ASP A 122 14.23 -15.88 29.85
C ASP A 122 15.52 -16.69 30.09
N ASP A 123 15.58 -17.90 29.55
CA ASP A 123 16.68 -18.84 29.76
C ASP A 123 17.89 -18.52 28.87
N GLY A 124 19.05 -18.35 29.49
CA GLY A 124 20.30 -18.01 28.81
C GLY A 124 20.81 -19.09 27.85
N ALA A 125 20.61 -20.38 28.17
CA ALA A 125 21.01 -21.47 27.29
C ALA A 125 20.11 -21.57 26.06
N LEU A 126 18.79 -21.34 26.22
CA LEU A 126 17.85 -21.25 25.09
C LEU A 126 18.17 -20.06 24.17
N ARG A 127 18.59 -18.93 24.75
CA ARG A 127 19.05 -17.75 23.98
C ARG A 127 20.29 -18.07 23.16
N GLU A 128 21.30 -18.69 23.77
CA GLU A 128 22.54 -19.05 23.08
C GLU A 128 22.29 -20.08 21.97
N ALA A 129 21.48 -21.10 22.25
CA ALA A 129 21.07 -22.09 21.25
C ALA A 129 20.28 -21.45 20.10
N ARG A 130 19.42 -20.47 20.39
CA ARG A 130 18.71 -19.72 19.36
C ARG A 130 19.64 -18.83 18.53
N LEU A 131 20.59 -18.14 19.18
CA LEU A 131 21.58 -17.31 18.51
C LEU A 131 22.43 -18.14 17.55
N SER A 132 22.93 -19.29 18.01
CA SER A 132 23.72 -20.22 17.20
C SER A 132 22.97 -20.68 15.94
N ARG A 133 21.67 -21.01 16.07
CA ARG A 133 20.82 -21.38 14.93
C ARG A 133 20.60 -20.22 13.95
N ASP A 134 20.31 -19.03 14.46
CA ASP A 134 20.08 -17.84 13.63
C ASP A 134 21.37 -17.44 12.89
N VAL A 135 22.55 -17.53 13.52
CA VAL A 135 23.86 -17.30 12.89
C VAL A 135 24.15 -18.32 11.79
N ALA A 136 23.89 -19.61 12.05
CA ALA A 136 24.07 -20.65 11.04
C ALA A 136 23.12 -20.43 9.84
N LEU A 137 21.87 -20.04 10.09
CA LEU A 137 20.92 -19.73 9.02
C LEU A 137 21.33 -18.47 8.25
N ALA A 138 21.85 -17.44 8.92
CA ALA A 138 22.36 -16.24 8.27
C ALA A 138 23.56 -16.54 7.37
N ALA A 139 24.49 -17.40 7.81
CA ALA A 139 25.60 -17.86 6.96
C ALA A 139 25.09 -18.57 5.70
N ARG A 140 24.07 -19.44 5.83
CA ARG A 140 23.41 -20.08 4.67
C ARG A 140 22.77 -19.06 3.73
N LEU A 141 21.96 -18.15 4.27
CA LEU A 141 21.31 -17.08 3.48
C LEU A 141 22.33 -16.24 2.72
N ARG A 142 23.45 -15.88 3.36
CA ARG A 142 24.50 -15.05 2.76
C ARG A 142 25.20 -15.74 1.59
N ALA A 143 25.25 -17.07 1.58
CA ALA A 143 25.81 -17.89 0.51
C ALA A 143 24.82 -18.16 -0.65
N MET A 144 23.53 -17.86 -0.49
CA MET A 144 22.52 -18.12 -1.52
C MET A 144 22.54 -17.07 -2.63
N THR A 145 22.39 -17.54 -3.87
CA THR A 145 22.01 -16.69 -5.00
C THR A 145 20.51 -16.38 -4.93
N PRO A 146 20.01 -15.32 -5.60
CA PRO A 146 18.58 -15.04 -5.61
C PRO A 146 17.69 -16.21 -6.09
N PRO A 147 18.06 -17.01 -7.12
CA PRO A 147 17.29 -18.20 -7.48
C PRO A 147 17.28 -19.28 -6.39
N HIS A 148 18.42 -19.58 -5.76
CA HIS A 148 18.46 -20.55 -4.66
C HIS A 148 17.67 -20.06 -3.45
N PHE A 149 17.60 -18.74 -3.23
CA PHE A 149 16.79 -18.17 -2.16
C PHE A 149 15.29 -18.34 -2.42
N ASP A 150 14.79 -18.14 -3.65
CA ASP A 150 13.39 -18.44 -3.99
C ASP A 150 13.04 -19.92 -3.75
N GLU A 151 13.91 -20.83 -4.20
CA GLU A 151 13.73 -22.25 -3.96
C GLU A 151 13.74 -22.61 -2.46
N TRP A 152 14.70 -22.06 -1.71
CA TRP A 152 14.79 -22.24 -0.26
C TRP A 152 13.52 -21.75 0.45
N LEU A 153 12.95 -20.61 0.03
CA LEU A 153 11.70 -20.10 0.60
C LEU A 153 10.57 -21.12 0.43
N ARG A 154 10.45 -21.72 -0.76
CA ARG A 154 9.38 -22.67 -1.12
C ARG A 154 9.54 -24.03 -0.48
N ARG A 155 10.77 -24.55 -0.43
CA ARG A 155 11.05 -25.94 -0.07
C ARG A 155 11.45 -26.12 1.39
N GLU A 156 11.96 -25.08 2.02
CA GLU A 156 12.44 -25.17 3.40
C GLU A 156 11.72 -24.18 4.31
N TRP A 157 11.83 -22.88 4.04
CA TRP A 157 11.35 -21.85 4.98
C TRP A 157 9.85 -21.97 5.22
N TYR A 158 9.02 -21.92 4.18
CA TYR A 158 7.56 -21.98 4.29
C TYR A 158 7.00 -23.41 4.42
N ARG A 159 7.86 -24.42 4.52
CA ARG A 159 7.49 -25.80 4.92
C ARG A 159 7.89 -26.13 6.36
N ALA A 160 8.61 -25.24 7.03
CA ALA A 160 8.97 -25.42 8.42
C ALA A 160 7.71 -25.44 9.31
N ALA A 161 7.78 -26.18 10.41
CA ALA A 161 6.65 -26.41 11.33
C ALA A 161 5.94 -25.12 11.79
N LEU A 162 6.68 -24.00 11.89
CA LEU A 162 6.13 -22.68 12.24
C LEU A 162 4.95 -22.24 11.35
N TRP A 163 4.96 -22.61 10.07
CA TRP A 163 3.98 -22.13 9.09
C TRP A 163 2.78 -23.08 8.92
N GLY A 164 2.75 -24.19 9.66
CA GLY A 164 1.74 -25.22 9.49
C GLY A 164 1.78 -25.89 8.10
N GLY A 165 0.80 -26.75 7.83
CA GLY A 165 0.74 -27.53 6.58
C GLY A 165 0.06 -26.81 5.41
N ARG A 166 -0.75 -25.78 5.68
CA ARG A 166 -1.70 -25.22 4.69
C ARG A 166 -1.34 -23.84 4.15
N LEU A 167 -0.30 -23.19 4.68
CA LEU A 167 0.07 -21.83 4.24
C LEU A 167 0.36 -21.77 2.73
N GLN A 168 1.01 -22.81 2.17
CA GLN A 168 1.32 -22.88 0.75
C GLN A 168 0.08 -23.04 -0.15
N GLU A 169 -1.02 -23.53 0.41
CA GLU A 169 -2.30 -23.71 -0.28
C GLU A 169 -3.12 -22.41 -0.30
N HIS A 170 -2.72 -21.41 0.49
CA HIS A 170 -3.45 -20.15 0.59
C HIS A 170 -3.42 -19.38 -0.76
N PRO A 171 -4.56 -18.86 -1.26
CA PRO A 171 -4.63 -18.22 -2.59
C PRO A 171 -3.70 -17.02 -2.79
N SER A 172 -3.28 -16.36 -1.70
CA SER A 172 -2.33 -15.25 -1.74
C SER A 172 -0.87 -15.65 -1.47
N PHE A 173 -0.56 -16.95 -1.31
CA PHE A 173 0.79 -17.43 -1.01
C PHE A 173 1.80 -17.02 -2.09
N GLU A 174 1.51 -17.25 -3.37
CA GLU A 174 2.42 -16.85 -4.45
C GLU A 174 2.65 -15.33 -4.50
N ARG A 175 1.60 -14.54 -4.27
CA ARG A 175 1.73 -13.07 -4.18
C ARG A 175 2.55 -12.64 -2.96
N MET A 176 2.43 -13.35 -1.85
CA MET A 176 3.27 -13.16 -0.67
C MET A 176 4.73 -13.44 -1.03
N LEU A 177 4.99 -14.58 -1.67
CA LEU A 177 6.32 -15.04 -2.01
C LEU A 177 7.04 -14.14 -3.01
N LEU A 178 6.35 -13.68 -4.05
CA LEU A 178 6.88 -12.71 -5.03
C LEU A 178 7.40 -11.44 -4.35
N ARG A 179 6.72 -10.95 -3.31
CA ARG A 179 7.18 -9.77 -2.55
C ARG A 179 8.48 -10.04 -1.77
N ARG A 180 8.79 -11.31 -1.47
CA ARG A 180 9.95 -11.67 -0.64
C ARG A 180 11.23 -11.64 -1.47
N THR A 181 11.07 -11.93 -2.77
CA THR A 181 12.13 -12.01 -3.78
C THR A 181 12.25 -10.75 -4.64
N ASP A 182 11.23 -9.88 -4.66
CA ASP A 182 11.24 -8.60 -5.37
C ASP A 182 12.39 -7.67 -4.91
N GLY A 183 13.47 -7.64 -5.69
CA GLY A 183 14.66 -6.82 -5.45
C GLY A 183 15.50 -7.24 -4.23
N ALA A 184 15.06 -8.25 -3.48
CA ALA A 184 15.69 -8.66 -2.23
C ALA A 184 17.01 -9.40 -2.45
N GLN A 185 18.02 -9.07 -1.65
CA GLN A 185 19.26 -9.85 -1.61
C GLN A 185 19.29 -10.75 -0.37
N PRO A 186 19.60 -12.05 -0.49
CA PRO A 186 19.67 -12.97 0.64
C PRO A 186 20.62 -12.52 1.75
N ARG A 187 21.74 -11.88 1.38
CA ARG A 187 22.72 -11.29 2.31
C ARG A 187 22.13 -10.20 3.23
N ASP A 188 21.14 -9.45 2.75
CA ASP A 188 20.51 -8.39 3.55
C ASP A 188 19.59 -9.00 4.61
N ARG A 189 18.94 -10.13 4.26
CA ARG A 189 18.16 -10.95 5.19
C ARG A 189 19.05 -11.60 6.24
N ALA A 190 20.22 -12.11 5.84
CA ALA A 190 21.22 -12.65 6.75
C ALA A 190 21.67 -11.61 7.79
N ALA A 191 22.03 -10.40 7.33
CA ALA A 191 22.44 -9.32 8.23
C ALA A 191 21.32 -8.91 9.20
N SER A 192 20.06 -8.86 8.72
CA SER A 192 18.92 -8.61 9.61
C SER A 192 18.71 -9.74 10.61
N LEU A 193 18.87 -11.01 10.22
CA LEU A 193 18.66 -12.15 11.10
C LEU A 193 19.67 -12.20 12.24
N GLU A 194 20.94 -11.91 11.96
CA GLU A 194 21.99 -11.86 12.99
C GLU A 194 21.77 -10.75 14.00
N ARG A 195 21.33 -9.57 13.51
CA ARG A 195 21.08 -8.39 14.33
C ARG A 195 19.83 -8.57 15.20
N GLU A 196 18.75 -9.03 14.58
CA GLU A 196 17.43 -9.15 15.21
C GLU A 196 17.15 -10.56 15.72
N SER A 197 18.18 -11.39 15.90
CA SER A 197 18.04 -12.75 16.45
C SER A 197 17.29 -12.73 17.77
N VAL A 198 16.37 -13.68 17.94
CA VAL A 198 15.65 -13.84 19.22
C VAL A 198 16.63 -14.18 20.35
N GLY A 199 17.78 -14.80 20.05
CA GLY A 199 18.82 -15.05 21.05
C GLY A 199 19.47 -13.76 21.59
N ARG A 200 19.53 -12.70 20.78
CA ARG A 200 20.05 -11.38 21.18
C ARG A 200 19.01 -10.53 21.91
N GLN A 201 17.74 -10.72 21.59
CA GLN A 201 16.65 -9.96 22.20
C GLN A 201 16.65 -10.14 23.74
N PRO A 202 16.64 -9.03 24.51
CA PRO A 202 16.40 -9.08 25.96
C PRO A 202 15.02 -9.66 26.27
N SER A 203 14.87 -10.32 27.42
CA SER A 203 13.52 -10.70 27.87
C SER A 203 12.70 -9.45 28.17
N CYS A 204 11.57 -9.34 27.49
CA CYS A 204 10.57 -8.30 27.70
C CYS A 204 9.37 -8.83 28.52
N TRP A 205 9.47 -10.02 29.11
CA TRP A 205 8.42 -10.57 29.99
C TRP A 205 8.11 -9.63 31.17
N PRO A 206 9.10 -9.11 31.92
CA PRO A 206 8.81 -8.19 33.04
C PRO A 206 8.05 -6.92 32.61
N TRP A 207 8.34 -6.41 31.40
CA TRP A 207 7.62 -5.25 30.86
C TRP A 207 6.17 -5.59 30.49
N LEU A 208 5.92 -6.79 29.95
CA LEU A 208 4.56 -7.24 29.60
C LEU A 208 3.72 -7.65 30.81
N GLU A 209 4.36 -8.04 31.92
CA GLU A 209 3.66 -8.36 33.17
C GLU A 209 3.12 -7.10 33.86
N ALA A 210 3.75 -5.93 33.64
CA ALA A 210 3.32 -4.65 34.18
C ALA A 210 3.50 -3.50 33.16
N PRO A 211 2.77 -3.51 32.03
CA PRO A 211 2.98 -2.51 30.99
C PRO A 211 2.40 -1.15 31.42
N PRO A 212 3.04 -0.02 31.06
CA PRO A 212 2.55 1.32 31.40
C PRO A 212 1.40 1.81 30.50
N ALA A 213 1.01 1.01 29.50
CA ALA A 213 -0.02 1.32 28.51
C ALA A 213 -0.75 0.05 28.08
N PRO A 214 -1.95 0.15 27.47
CA PRO A 214 -2.67 -1.01 26.98
C PRO A 214 -1.88 -1.81 25.92
N VAL A 215 -1.99 -3.14 25.99
CA VAL A 215 -1.36 -4.13 25.12
C VAL A 215 -2.41 -5.10 24.59
N LEU A 216 -2.41 -5.34 23.29
CA LEU A 216 -3.14 -6.43 22.65
C LEU A 216 -2.15 -7.45 22.07
N TYR A 217 -2.22 -8.69 22.53
CA TYR A 217 -1.48 -9.81 21.97
C TYR A 217 -2.42 -10.70 21.15
N VAL A 218 -2.05 -11.01 19.91
CA VAL A 218 -2.83 -11.87 19.01
C VAL A 218 -1.97 -13.02 18.52
N ALA A 219 -2.48 -14.25 18.61
CA ALA A 219 -1.89 -15.44 18.02
C ALA A 219 -2.89 -16.19 17.15
N GLY A 220 -2.41 -17.06 16.27
CA GLY A 220 -3.25 -18.00 15.52
C GLY A 220 -3.36 -19.31 16.29
N GLU A 221 -4.55 -19.92 16.30
CA GLU A 221 -4.81 -21.20 17.01
C GLU A 221 -3.85 -22.33 16.61
N GLU A 222 -3.44 -22.37 15.34
CA GLU A 222 -2.53 -23.40 14.80
C GLU A 222 -1.05 -23.08 15.06
N ASP A 223 -0.75 -21.92 15.64
CA ASP A 223 0.60 -21.50 16.00
C ASP A 223 0.92 -21.84 17.47
N GLU A 224 1.15 -23.13 17.74
CA GLU A 224 1.34 -23.68 19.09
C GLU A 224 2.38 -22.89 19.92
N ALA A 225 3.48 -22.46 19.28
CA ALA A 225 4.56 -21.75 19.95
C ALA A 225 4.10 -20.38 20.48
N TYR A 226 3.31 -19.63 19.71
CA TYR A 226 2.85 -18.30 20.10
C TYR A 226 1.53 -18.33 20.86
N CYS A 227 0.75 -19.42 20.76
CA CYS A 227 -0.32 -19.73 21.69
C CYS A 227 0.19 -19.94 23.12
N LYS A 228 1.36 -20.58 23.32
CA LYS A 228 1.98 -20.68 24.67
C LYS A 228 2.30 -19.31 25.27
N VAL A 229 2.74 -18.36 24.44
CA VAL A 229 2.95 -16.97 24.87
C VAL A 229 1.62 -16.31 25.25
N ALA A 230 0.58 -16.49 24.42
CA ALA A 230 -0.77 -16.01 24.69
C ALA A 230 -1.31 -16.52 26.03
N THR A 231 -1.16 -17.83 26.30
CA THR A 231 -1.57 -18.45 27.57
C THR A 231 -0.83 -17.86 28.76
N ARG A 232 0.51 -17.77 28.70
CA ARG A 232 1.30 -17.18 29.80
C ARG A 232 0.88 -15.74 30.07
N LEU A 233 0.64 -14.93 29.04
CA LEU A 233 0.15 -13.56 29.21
C LEU A 233 -1.25 -13.53 29.84
N ALA A 234 -2.16 -14.40 29.40
CA ALA A 234 -3.52 -14.47 29.95
C ALA A 234 -3.51 -14.85 31.44
N GLU A 235 -2.62 -15.76 31.85
CA GLU A 235 -2.44 -16.16 33.26
C GLU A 235 -1.91 -15.01 34.14
N HIS A 236 -0.96 -14.22 33.62
CA HIS A 236 -0.37 -13.08 34.36
C HIS A 236 -1.29 -11.85 34.42
N SER A 237 -2.23 -11.71 33.49
CA SER A 237 -3.10 -10.52 33.37
C SER A 237 -4.18 -10.39 34.47
N GLY A 238 -4.14 -11.23 35.51
CA GLY A 238 -4.99 -11.15 36.69
C GLY A 238 -6.45 -11.56 36.43
N VAL A 239 -6.86 -12.71 36.97
CA VAL A 239 -8.26 -13.19 36.89
C VAL A 239 -9.22 -12.28 37.70
N ALA A 240 -8.70 -11.44 38.60
CA ALA A 240 -9.46 -10.64 39.55
C ALA A 240 -10.01 -9.30 39.01
N GLU A 241 -9.41 -8.71 37.97
CA GLU A 241 -9.90 -7.45 37.39
C GLU A 241 -10.90 -7.71 36.25
N PRO A 242 -11.98 -6.89 36.13
CA PRO A 242 -12.87 -6.91 34.97
C PRO A 242 -12.05 -6.77 33.69
N VAL A 243 -12.40 -7.56 32.65
CA VAL A 243 -11.68 -7.60 31.36
C VAL A 243 -11.44 -6.22 30.76
N GLU A 244 -12.37 -5.29 30.99
CA GLU A 244 -12.32 -3.91 30.51
C GLU A 244 -11.18 -3.08 31.12
N ARG A 245 -10.75 -3.41 32.35
CA ARG A 245 -9.66 -2.73 33.08
C ARG A 245 -8.30 -3.38 32.89
N ARG A 246 -8.23 -4.55 32.23
CA ARG A 246 -6.96 -5.22 31.98
C ARG A 246 -6.16 -4.46 30.93
N LEU A 247 -4.93 -4.08 31.30
CA LEU A 247 -3.99 -3.46 30.38
C LEU A 247 -3.52 -4.46 29.32
N VAL A 248 -3.42 -5.74 29.63
CA VAL A 248 -3.04 -6.78 28.66
C VAL A 248 -4.29 -7.55 28.23
N ARG A 249 -4.50 -7.61 26.92
CA ARG A 249 -5.57 -8.37 26.28
C ARG A 249 -4.97 -9.40 25.34
N VAL A 250 -5.54 -10.59 25.33
CA VAL A 250 -5.06 -11.71 24.52
C VAL A 250 -6.20 -12.18 23.61
N ALA A 251 -5.88 -12.43 22.35
CA ALA A 251 -6.80 -13.02 21.38
C ALA A 251 -6.12 -14.16 20.63
N VAL A 252 -6.82 -15.28 20.49
CA VAL A 252 -6.39 -16.41 19.66
C VAL A 252 -7.39 -16.52 18.51
N LEU A 253 -6.89 -16.40 17.27
CA LEU A 253 -7.72 -16.41 16.07
C LEU A 253 -7.87 -17.85 15.56
N PRO A 254 -9.12 -18.34 15.38
CA PRO A 254 -9.36 -19.71 14.96
C PRO A 254 -8.90 -19.95 13.53
N ALA A 255 -8.50 -21.19 13.23
CA ALA A 255 -8.10 -21.64 11.90
C ALA A 255 -7.01 -20.78 11.22
N ALA A 256 -6.10 -20.21 12.01
CA ALA A 256 -4.98 -19.41 11.54
C ALA A 256 -3.67 -19.89 12.15
N GLY A 257 -2.62 -19.96 11.33
CA GLY A 257 -1.25 -20.23 11.79
C GLY A 257 -0.48 -18.96 12.13
N HIS A 258 0.85 -19.03 11.96
CA HIS A 258 1.75 -17.91 12.26
C HIS A 258 1.54 -16.73 11.31
N ALA A 259 1.14 -16.95 10.05
CA ALA A 259 1.03 -15.91 9.04
C ALA A 259 -0.28 -15.12 9.12
N LEU A 260 -0.59 -14.59 10.31
CA LEU A 260 -1.85 -13.89 10.63
C LEU A 260 -2.27 -12.83 9.61
N LEU A 261 -1.32 -12.03 9.11
CA LEU A 261 -1.61 -10.98 8.11
C LEU A 261 -2.07 -11.54 6.76
N LEU A 262 -1.80 -12.82 6.49
CA LEU A 262 -2.23 -13.53 5.28
C LEU A 262 -3.47 -14.39 5.57
N GLU A 263 -3.39 -15.25 6.58
CA GLU A 263 -4.38 -16.28 6.90
C GLU A 263 -5.64 -15.72 7.57
N ALA A 264 -5.50 -14.64 8.36
CA ALA A 264 -6.59 -14.03 9.12
C ALA A 264 -6.65 -12.51 8.95
N SER A 265 -6.34 -12.01 7.74
CA SER A 265 -6.18 -10.56 7.48
C SER A 265 -7.38 -9.72 7.94
N ALA A 266 -8.61 -10.17 7.70
CA ALA A 266 -9.81 -9.42 8.09
C ALA A 266 -10.05 -9.43 9.61
N PRO A 267 -10.09 -10.59 10.30
CA PRO A 267 -10.17 -10.64 11.76
C PRO A 267 -9.08 -9.84 12.47
N VAL A 268 -7.83 -9.90 11.99
CA VAL A 268 -6.71 -9.10 12.51
C VAL A 268 -7.00 -7.61 12.37
N ALA A 269 -7.49 -7.17 11.20
CA ALA A 269 -7.79 -5.77 10.96
C ALA A 269 -8.93 -5.27 11.87
N GLU A 270 -9.99 -6.07 12.07
CA GLU A 270 -11.09 -5.70 12.96
C GLU A 270 -10.66 -5.59 14.43
N ILE A 271 -9.92 -6.57 14.95
CA ILE A 271 -9.49 -6.53 16.35
C ILE A 271 -8.49 -5.40 16.61
N CYS A 272 -7.57 -5.14 15.67
CA CYS A 272 -6.65 -4.00 15.77
C CYS A 272 -7.41 -2.67 15.71
N HIS A 273 -8.42 -2.55 14.86
CA HIS A 273 -9.25 -1.34 14.77
C HIS A 273 -10.04 -1.11 16.06
N ALA A 274 -10.65 -2.15 16.62
CA ALA A 274 -11.40 -2.07 17.86
C ALA A 274 -10.49 -1.66 19.03
N PHE A 275 -9.27 -2.18 19.09
CA PHE A 275 -8.27 -1.78 20.08
C PHE A 275 -7.79 -0.34 19.87
N ALA A 276 -7.41 0.01 18.65
CA ALA A 276 -6.95 1.36 18.29
C ALA A 276 -7.99 2.43 18.65
N SER A 277 -9.27 2.18 18.38
CA SER A 277 -10.37 3.09 18.71
C SER A 277 -10.56 3.33 20.21
N GLN A 278 -10.05 2.44 21.07
CA GLN A 278 -10.15 2.59 22.53
C GLN A 278 -8.97 3.34 23.14
N VAL A 279 -7.79 3.27 22.52
CA VAL A 279 -6.54 3.79 23.09
C VAL A 279 -6.09 5.11 22.47
N LEU A 280 -6.57 5.40 21.25
CA LEU A 280 -6.31 6.66 20.55
C LEU A 280 -7.42 7.68 20.88
N PRO A 281 -7.09 8.99 20.88
CA PRO A 281 -8.12 10.01 20.92
C PRO A 281 -9.04 9.88 19.71
N PRO A 282 -10.34 10.26 19.84
CA PRO A 282 -11.23 10.30 18.69
C PRO A 282 -10.61 11.20 17.61
N PRO A 283 -10.68 10.80 16.34
CA PRO A 283 -10.05 11.57 15.28
C PRO A 283 -10.62 12.98 15.28
N LEU A 284 -9.73 14.00 15.21
CA LEU A 284 -10.08 15.38 14.91
C LEU A 284 -10.53 15.44 13.45
N VAL A 285 -11.66 14.84 13.14
CA VAL A 285 -12.31 14.98 11.84
C VAL A 285 -12.94 16.37 11.86
N PRO A 286 -12.49 17.34 11.04
CA PRO A 286 -13.29 18.53 10.83
C PRO A 286 -14.65 18.04 10.35
N ALA A 287 -15.72 18.41 11.06
CA ALA A 287 -17.07 18.05 10.71
C ALA A 287 -17.24 18.30 9.20
N PRO A 288 -17.75 17.32 8.42
CA PRO A 288 -18.09 17.60 7.04
C PRO A 288 -18.95 18.86 7.04
N PRO A 289 -18.67 19.86 6.17
CA PRO A 289 -19.50 21.05 6.13
C PRO A 289 -20.96 20.61 6.02
N PRO A 290 -21.89 21.28 6.72
CA PRO A 290 -23.29 20.89 6.71
C PRO A 290 -23.73 20.72 5.26
N LEU A 291 -24.25 19.54 4.94
CA LEU A 291 -24.84 19.26 3.65
C LEU A 291 -25.95 20.30 3.47
N SER A 292 -25.71 21.32 2.64
CA SER A 292 -26.79 22.12 2.08
C SER A 292 -27.76 21.14 1.44
N GLU A 293 -29.02 21.17 1.88
CA GLU A 293 -30.07 20.21 1.54
C GLU A 293 -30.17 20.01 0.02
N GLY A 294 -29.45 19.00 -0.47
CA GLY A 294 -29.57 18.48 -1.82
C GLY A 294 -30.60 17.35 -1.78
N VAL A 295 -31.64 17.50 -2.60
CA VAL A 295 -32.75 16.57 -2.75
C VAL A 295 -32.26 15.12 -2.84
N ARG A 296 -32.60 14.29 -1.85
CA ARG A 296 -32.42 12.83 -1.90
C ARG A 296 -33.51 12.23 -2.77
N ILE A 297 -33.14 11.55 -3.85
CA ILE A 297 -34.07 10.76 -4.68
C ILE A 297 -33.69 9.28 -4.55
N GLN A 298 -34.72 8.44 -4.39
CA GLN A 298 -34.62 6.99 -4.18
C GLN A 298 -33.82 6.26 -5.26
N ALA A 299 -33.07 5.24 -4.82
CA ALA A 299 -32.30 4.35 -5.66
C ALA A 299 -33.19 3.61 -6.68
N ARG A 300 -32.76 3.55 -7.95
CA ARG A 300 -33.46 2.80 -8.99
C ARG A 300 -32.68 1.55 -9.40
N GLY A 301 -32.83 0.50 -8.60
CA GLY A 301 -32.69 -0.89 -9.04
C GLY A 301 -31.33 -1.58 -8.77
N PRO A 302 -31.30 -2.92 -8.86
CA PRO A 302 -30.17 -3.76 -8.41
C PRO A 302 -28.98 -3.89 -9.37
N GLU A 303 -28.98 -3.22 -10.54
CA GLU A 303 -27.99 -3.47 -11.62
C GLU A 303 -26.97 -2.34 -11.87
N GLY A 304 -26.85 -1.36 -10.98
CA GLY A 304 -25.92 -0.25 -11.16
C GLY A 304 -25.68 0.59 -9.91
N VAL A 305 -25.02 1.73 -10.09
CA VAL A 305 -24.76 2.70 -9.03
C VAL A 305 -25.36 4.04 -9.42
N ASP A 306 -26.12 4.64 -8.51
CA ASP A 306 -26.69 5.97 -8.71
C ASP A 306 -25.63 7.04 -8.46
N ALA A 307 -25.31 7.86 -9.47
CA ALA A 307 -24.42 9.00 -9.29
C ALA A 307 -25.21 10.18 -8.68
N LEU A 308 -24.93 10.52 -7.43
CA LEU A 308 -25.65 11.51 -6.64
C LEU A 308 -25.11 12.93 -6.82
N SER A 309 -23.78 13.07 -6.91
CA SER A 309 -23.15 14.39 -6.99
C SER A 309 -21.88 14.32 -7.84
N ALA A 310 -21.49 15.46 -8.41
CA ALA A 310 -20.24 15.62 -9.13
C ALA A 310 -19.61 16.95 -8.72
N ARG A 311 -18.38 16.91 -8.21
CA ARG A 311 -17.61 18.06 -7.72
C ARG A 311 -16.31 18.20 -8.49
N LEU A 312 -15.87 19.45 -8.66
CA LEU A 312 -14.67 19.80 -9.40
C LEU A 312 -13.69 20.48 -8.47
N LEU A 313 -12.50 19.89 -8.33
CA LEU A 313 -11.47 20.37 -7.41
C LEU A 313 -10.22 20.71 -8.22
N PRO A 314 -9.93 22.01 -8.47
CA PRO A 314 -8.69 22.39 -9.13
C PRO A 314 -7.51 22.03 -8.23
N PHE A 315 -6.40 21.63 -8.83
CA PHE A 315 -5.16 21.35 -8.11
C PHE A 315 -3.94 21.86 -8.89
N ARG A 316 -2.86 22.06 -8.15
CA ARG A 316 -1.54 22.40 -8.67
C ARG A 316 -0.49 21.77 -7.75
N LEU A 317 0.41 20.98 -8.33
CA LEU A 317 1.43 20.22 -7.61
C LEU A 317 2.79 20.46 -8.25
N PRO A 318 3.78 21.03 -7.54
CA PRO A 318 5.13 21.17 -8.11
C PRO A 318 5.75 19.80 -8.37
N LEU A 319 6.50 19.66 -9.47
CA LEU A 319 7.29 18.47 -9.76
C LEU A 319 8.65 18.57 -9.07
N THR A 320 9.17 17.44 -8.58
CA THR A 320 10.49 17.38 -7.94
C THR A 320 11.65 17.61 -8.91
N ALA A 321 11.39 17.49 -10.21
CA ALA A 321 12.28 17.86 -11.30
C ALA A 321 11.44 18.28 -12.51
N PRO A 322 11.92 19.20 -13.37
CA PRO A 322 11.24 19.53 -14.62
C PRO A 322 11.04 18.28 -15.48
N LEU A 323 9.83 18.09 -15.99
CA LEU A 323 9.50 17.05 -16.96
C LEU A 323 9.75 17.60 -18.37
N PRO A 324 10.84 17.18 -19.05
CA PRO A 324 11.06 17.57 -20.43
C PRO A 324 9.96 16.99 -21.32
N LEU A 325 9.37 17.85 -22.16
CA LEU A 325 8.39 17.46 -23.16
C LEU A 325 9.05 17.37 -24.53
N ALA A 326 8.49 16.53 -25.40
CA ALA A 326 8.96 16.43 -26.79
C ALA A 326 8.77 17.75 -27.57
N ARG A 327 7.83 18.60 -27.13
CA ARG A 327 7.53 19.91 -27.69
C ARG A 327 7.14 20.88 -26.57
N GLY A 328 7.66 22.10 -26.61
CA GLY A 328 7.38 23.15 -25.63
C GLY A 328 8.31 23.16 -24.42
N PRO A 329 8.16 24.15 -23.52
CA PRO A 329 8.99 24.27 -22.33
C PRO A 329 8.77 23.07 -21.37
N PRO A 330 9.80 22.68 -20.59
CA PRO A 330 9.64 21.66 -19.56
C PRO A 330 8.53 22.02 -18.58
N VAL A 331 7.73 21.02 -18.20
CA VAL A 331 6.69 21.19 -17.20
C VAL A 331 7.33 21.08 -15.82
N THR A 332 7.19 22.11 -14.99
CA THR A 332 7.75 22.13 -13.63
C THR A 332 6.69 21.88 -12.56
N GLU A 333 5.42 21.86 -12.95
CA GLU A 333 4.28 21.66 -12.08
C GLU A 333 3.16 20.92 -12.80
N ARG A 334 2.39 20.13 -12.06
CA ARG A 334 1.19 19.49 -12.55
C ARG A 334 -0.03 20.27 -12.09
N ALA A 335 -0.70 20.94 -13.01
CA ALA A 335 -1.98 21.60 -12.78
C ALA A 335 -3.11 20.89 -13.51
N GLY A 336 -4.25 20.74 -12.84
CA GLY A 336 -5.41 20.02 -13.35
C GLY A 336 -6.68 20.26 -12.55
N VAL A 337 -7.73 19.51 -12.88
CA VAL A 337 -9.00 19.49 -12.16
C VAL A 337 -9.35 18.03 -11.84
N LEU A 338 -9.58 17.73 -10.57
CA LEU A 338 -10.15 16.46 -10.14
C LEU A 338 -11.67 16.50 -10.28
N LEU A 339 -12.21 15.46 -10.89
CA LEU A 339 -13.64 15.15 -10.90
C LEU A 339 -13.90 14.16 -9.77
N LEU A 340 -14.68 14.55 -8.77
CA LEU A 340 -15.15 13.67 -7.71
C LEU A 340 -16.63 13.39 -7.95
N VAL A 341 -16.97 12.14 -8.23
CA VAL A 341 -18.36 11.68 -8.37
C VAL A 341 -18.71 10.90 -7.11
N GLU A 342 -19.83 11.23 -6.48
CA GLU A 342 -20.35 10.49 -5.33
C GLU A 342 -21.57 9.70 -5.77
N GLY A 343 -21.72 8.48 -5.28
CA GLY A 343 -22.85 7.62 -5.61
C GLY A 343 -23.30 6.73 -4.48
N MET A 344 -24.37 5.98 -4.72
CA MET A 344 -24.93 5.00 -3.79
C MET A 344 -24.98 3.62 -4.44
N ALA A 345 -24.35 2.63 -3.82
CA ALA A 345 -24.46 1.24 -4.22
C ALA A 345 -25.85 0.68 -3.86
N ALA A 346 -26.24 -0.42 -4.51
CA ALA A 346 -27.53 -1.08 -4.30
C ALA A 346 -27.76 -1.56 -2.85
N ASP A 347 -26.69 -1.78 -2.09
CA ASP A 347 -26.70 -2.14 -0.66
C ASP A 347 -26.77 -0.92 0.28
N GLY A 348 -26.94 0.29 -0.26
CA GLY A 348 -27.02 1.54 0.51
C GLY A 348 -25.68 2.11 0.94
N ARG A 349 -24.54 1.55 0.51
CA ARG A 349 -23.22 2.14 0.78
C ARG A 349 -22.95 3.36 -0.10
N ALA A 350 -22.47 4.43 0.51
CA ALA A 350 -21.91 5.56 -0.22
C ALA A 350 -20.58 5.16 -0.87
N VAL A 351 -20.42 5.47 -2.15
CA VAL A 351 -19.23 5.18 -2.95
C VAL A 351 -18.74 6.44 -3.67
N ARG A 352 -17.45 6.47 -4.01
CA ARG A 352 -16.80 7.63 -4.64
C ARG A 352 -15.95 7.22 -5.84
N GLY A 353 -16.14 7.95 -6.93
CA GLY A 353 -15.35 7.88 -8.15
C GLY A 353 -14.42 9.08 -8.28
N LEU A 354 -13.17 8.86 -8.66
CA LEU A 354 -12.21 9.93 -8.92
C LEU A 354 -11.74 9.91 -10.38
N GLY A 355 -11.83 11.06 -11.04
CA GLY A 355 -11.29 11.34 -12.36
C GLY A 355 -10.33 12.52 -12.32
N GLU A 356 -9.44 12.63 -13.29
CA GLU A 356 -8.46 13.73 -13.35
C GLU A 356 -8.33 14.28 -14.77
N VAL A 357 -8.75 15.54 -14.94
CA VAL A 357 -8.51 16.35 -16.13
C VAL A 357 -7.21 17.08 -15.98
N CYS A 358 -6.28 16.72 -16.85
CA CYS A 358 -4.92 17.21 -16.78
C CYS A 358 -4.33 17.08 -18.20
N PRO A 359 -4.70 17.97 -19.13
CA PRO A 359 -4.05 17.99 -20.43
C PRO A 359 -2.55 18.24 -20.26
N LEU A 360 -1.79 17.79 -21.24
CA LEU A 360 -0.33 17.79 -21.23
C LEU A 360 0.11 18.62 -22.43
N PRO A 361 0.78 19.77 -22.22
CA PRO A 361 1.22 20.64 -23.31
C PRO A 361 2.00 19.84 -24.36
N GLY A 362 1.77 20.15 -25.64
CA GLY A 362 2.45 19.47 -26.76
C GLY A 362 1.95 18.06 -27.11
N PHE A 363 1.13 17.43 -26.25
CA PHE A 363 0.48 16.14 -26.52
C PHE A 363 -1.04 16.27 -26.70
N HIS A 364 -1.63 17.26 -26.04
CA HIS A 364 -3.05 17.56 -26.12
C HIS A 364 -3.22 18.85 -26.91
N SER A 365 -4.17 18.83 -27.85
CA SER A 365 -4.60 20.06 -28.51
C SER A 365 -5.39 20.95 -27.57
N GLU A 366 -6.05 20.36 -26.56
CA GLU A 366 -6.80 21.13 -25.57
C GLU A 366 -5.93 21.73 -24.47
N SER A 367 -6.26 22.97 -24.12
CA SER A 367 -5.76 23.65 -22.92
C SER A 367 -6.47 23.15 -21.66
N LEU A 368 -5.87 23.42 -20.50
CA LEU A 368 -6.50 23.11 -19.22
C LEU A 368 -7.82 23.88 -19.04
N ASP A 369 -7.90 25.11 -19.50
CA ASP A 369 -9.10 25.94 -19.37
C ASP A 369 -10.25 25.43 -20.24
N GLU A 370 -9.98 25.03 -21.48
CA GLU A 370 -10.96 24.40 -22.38
C GLU A 370 -11.46 23.07 -21.79
N ALA A 371 -10.53 22.23 -21.34
CA ALA A 371 -10.87 20.95 -20.72
C ALA A 371 -11.69 21.14 -19.44
N ALA A 372 -11.32 22.09 -18.58
CA ALA A 372 -12.05 22.40 -17.35
C ALA A 372 -13.45 23.00 -17.66
N ALA A 373 -13.57 23.83 -18.69
CA ALA A 373 -14.84 24.39 -19.13
C ALA A 373 -15.78 23.30 -19.66
N GLN A 374 -15.29 22.41 -20.52
CA GLN A 374 -16.08 21.29 -21.00
C GLN A 374 -16.45 20.33 -19.87
N LEU A 375 -15.50 20.03 -18.96
CA LEU A 375 -15.78 19.19 -17.78
C LEU A 375 -16.90 19.80 -16.92
N ARG A 376 -16.88 21.11 -16.64
CA ARG A 376 -17.98 21.81 -15.95
C ARG A 376 -19.32 21.63 -16.67
N SER A 377 -19.31 21.71 -18.00
CA SER A 377 -20.50 21.57 -18.85
C SER A 377 -21.08 20.15 -18.89
N VAL A 378 -20.29 19.11 -18.58
CA VAL A 378 -20.76 17.71 -18.68
C VAL A 378 -20.87 17.01 -17.32
N ALA A 379 -20.10 17.42 -16.30
CA ALA A 379 -20.08 16.77 -15.00
C ALA A 379 -21.44 16.82 -14.28
N HIS A 380 -22.19 17.92 -14.40
CA HIS A 380 -23.52 18.02 -13.80
C HIS A 380 -24.51 17.03 -14.43
N ARG A 381 -24.30 16.60 -15.68
CA ARG A 381 -25.17 15.63 -16.37
C ARG A 381 -25.02 14.21 -15.85
N LEU A 382 -23.95 13.93 -15.10
CA LEU A 382 -23.80 12.66 -14.38
C LEU A 382 -24.72 12.56 -13.17
N GLN A 383 -25.20 13.69 -12.64
CA GLN A 383 -26.04 13.69 -11.44
C GLN A 383 -27.42 13.08 -11.76
N GLY A 384 -27.83 12.10 -10.95
CA GLY A 384 -29.04 11.31 -11.15
C GLY A 384 -28.94 10.25 -12.25
N ALA A 385 -27.77 10.04 -12.87
CA ALA A 385 -27.59 9.00 -13.86
C ALA A 385 -27.33 7.63 -13.19
N LEU A 386 -27.97 6.59 -13.70
CA LEU A 386 -27.66 5.20 -13.33
C LEU A 386 -26.42 4.76 -14.12
N LEU A 387 -25.37 4.36 -13.40
CA LEU A 387 -24.14 3.82 -13.98
C LEU A 387 -24.18 2.28 -13.96
N PRO A 388 -24.37 1.60 -15.09
CA PRO A 388 -24.47 0.15 -15.12
C PRO A 388 -23.09 -0.52 -15.05
N PHE A 389 -22.98 -1.66 -14.37
CA PHE A 389 -21.73 -2.45 -14.33
C PHE A 389 -21.22 -2.85 -15.72
N ALA A 390 -22.14 -2.93 -16.69
CA ALA A 390 -21.86 -3.20 -18.08
C ALA A 390 -20.78 -2.31 -18.71
N VAL A 391 -20.58 -1.06 -18.25
CA VAL A 391 -19.57 -0.15 -18.80
C VAL A 391 -18.13 -0.63 -18.56
N ALA A 392 -17.91 -1.54 -17.60
CA ALA A 392 -16.59 -2.09 -17.30
C ALA A 392 -16.11 -3.15 -18.31
N ARG A 393 -16.95 -3.52 -19.30
CA ARG A 393 -16.63 -4.56 -20.30
C ARG A 393 -15.60 -4.13 -21.35
N LEU A 394 -15.32 -2.83 -21.48
CA LEU A 394 -14.42 -2.26 -22.50
C LEU A 394 -14.81 -2.63 -23.94
N ASP A 395 -16.09 -2.85 -24.19
CA ASP A 395 -16.70 -3.24 -25.48
C ASP A 395 -17.40 -2.06 -26.18
N GLY A 396 -17.10 -0.83 -25.76
CA GLY A 396 -17.78 0.39 -26.23
C GLY A 396 -19.00 0.78 -25.41
N SER A 397 -19.46 -0.04 -24.46
CA SER A 397 -20.55 0.29 -23.52
C SER A 397 -20.33 1.59 -22.74
N MET A 398 -19.09 1.86 -22.30
CA MET A 398 -18.72 3.13 -21.68
C MET A 398 -18.94 4.32 -22.63
N SER A 399 -18.51 4.21 -23.89
CA SER A 399 -18.71 5.25 -24.89
C SER A 399 -20.20 5.51 -25.14
N ALA A 400 -20.99 4.46 -25.31
CA ALA A 400 -22.42 4.56 -25.53
C ALA A 400 -23.15 5.19 -24.33
N TRP A 401 -22.76 4.80 -23.11
CA TRP A 401 -23.31 5.38 -21.89
C TRP A 401 -22.93 6.85 -21.75
N LEU A 402 -21.66 7.21 -21.98
CA LEU A 402 -21.22 8.60 -21.95
C LEU A 402 -21.93 9.46 -23.00
N ALA A 403 -22.14 8.94 -24.22
CA ALA A 403 -22.92 9.64 -25.23
C ALA A 403 -24.39 9.83 -24.78
N ALA A 404 -25.03 8.82 -24.20
CA ALA A 404 -26.40 8.93 -23.71
C ALA A 404 -26.53 9.87 -22.50
N ALA A 405 -25.55 9.86 -21.59
CA ALA A 405 -25.54 10.65 -20.37
C ALA A 405 -25.08 12.09 -20.61
N CYS A 406 -24.12 12.30 -21.52
CA CYS A 406 -23.46 13.59 -21.73
C CYS A 406 -23.83 14.28 -23.05
N ASP A 407 -24.21 13.57 -24.12
CA ASP A 407 -24.44 14.14 -25.46
C ASP A 407 -25.92 14.41 -25.80
N ARG A 408 -26.79 14.61 -24.80
CA ARG A 408 -28.18 15.07 -25.10
C ARG A 408 -28.15 16.39 -25.87
N PRO A 409 -28.99 16.55 -26.92
CA PRO A 409 -28.97 17.73 -27.77
C PRO A 409 -29.54 18.95 -27.03
N SER A 410 -28.68 19.68 -26.31
CA SER A 410 -28.94 21.06 -25.93
C SER A 410 -28.49 21.98 -27.07
N LYS A 411 -29.28 23.01 -27.39
CA LYS A 411 -29.00 24.03 -28.43
C LYS A 411 -27.68 24.80 -28.27
N LEU A 412 -26.91 24.53 -27.21
CA LEU A 412 -25.58 25.08 -26.99
C LEU A 412 -24.55 23.99 -27.25
N ALA A 413 -23.70 24.24 -28.23
CA ALA A 413 -22.68 23.33 -28.76
C ALA A 413 -21.90 22.59 -27.66
N SER A 414 -21.82 21.27 -27.76
CA SER A 414 -20.67 20.55 -27.25
C SER A 414 -20.27 19.52 -28.29
N GLY A 415 -19.17 19.80 -28.99
CA GLY A 415 -18.49 18.81 -29.81
C GLY A 415 -18.03 17.61 -28.97
N PRO A 416 -17.31 16.64 -29.58
CA PRO A 416 -16.88 15.44 -28.88
C PRO A 416 -16.12 15.75 -27.58
N LEU A 417 -16.26 14.88 -26.57
CA LEU A 417 -15.52 15.00 -25.31
C LEU A 417 -14.01 15.10 -25.59
N LEU A 418 -13.39 16.13 -25.03
CA LEU A 418 -11.96 16.34 -25.09
C LEU A 418 -11.24 15.14 -24.44
N PRO A 419 -10.09 14.68 -24.97
CA PRO A 419 -9.42 13.47 -24.50
C PRO A 419 -9.17 13.45 -22.98
N SER A 420 -8.71 14.56 -22.40
CA SER A 420 -8.54 14.68 -20.94
C SER A 420 -9.86 14.57 -20.15
N VAL A 421 -10.94 15.18 -20.65
CA VAL A 421 -12.27 15.18 -20.03
C VAL A 421 -12.87 13.78 -20.08
N ARG A 422 -12.84 13.13 -21.25
CA ARG A 422 -13.28 11.75 -21.42
C ARG A 422 -12.57 10.80 -20.46
N CYS A 423 -11.23 10.88 -20.40
CA CYS A 423 -10.44 10.06 -19.49
C CYS A 423 -10.86 10.27 -18.03
N ALA A 424 -11.11 11.51 -17.59
CA ALA A 424 -11.57 11.79 -16.24
C ALA A 424 -12.94 11.16 -15.94
N LEU A 425 -13.90 11.27 -16.88
CA LEU A 425 -15.23 10.69 -16.73
C LEU A 425 -15.17 9.16 -16.66
N GLU A 426 -14.42 8.51 -17.56
CA GLU A 426 -14.25 7.06 -17.58
C GLU A 426 -13.62 6.56 -16.27
N MET A 427 -12.56 7.23 -15.80
CA MET A 427 -11.90 6.86 -14.54
C MET A 427 -12.77 7.06 -13.31
N ALA A 428 -13.55 8.16 -13.26
CA ALA A 428 -14.49 8.39 -12.17
C ALA A 428 -15.56 7.29 -12.13
N CYS A 429 -16.12 6.92 -13.28
CA CYS A 429 -17.13 5.86 -13.39
C CYS A 429 -16.57 4.49 -12.97
N LEU A 430 -15.39 4.12 -13.47
CA LEU A 430 -14.77 2.84 -13.13
C LEU A 430 -14.39 2.74 -11.64
N HIS A 431 -13.89 3.82 -11.04
CA HIS A 431 -13.62 3.86 -9.59
C HIS A 431 -14.90 3.65 -8.77
N LEU A 432 -15.99 4.32 -9.18
CA LEU A 432 -17.27 4.26 -8.50
C LEU A 432 -17.86 2.84 -8.51
N LEU A 433 -17.80 2.15 -9.67
CA LEU A 433 -18.20 0.75 -9.81
C LEU A 433 -17.29 -0.20 -9.04
N ALA A 434 -15.98 0.03 -9.06
CA ALA A 434 -15.02 -0.80 -8.35
C ALA A 434 -15.25 -0.75 -6.82
N GLN A 435 -15.54 0.43 -6.27
CA GLN A 435 -15.92 0.58 -4.87
C GLN A 435 -17.28 -0.07 -4.55
N ALA A 436 -18.26 0.07 -5.43
CA ALA A 436 -19.56 -0.58 -5.28
C ALA A 436 -19.42 -2.12 -5.25
N ALA A 437 -18.56 -2.68 -6.11
CA ALA A 437 -18.26 -4.11 -6.15
C ALA A 437 -17.17 -4.56 -5.14
N ASN A 438 -16.69 -3.65 -4.28
CA ASN A 438 -15.63 -3.92 -3.30
C ASN A 438 -14.39 -4.61 -3.91
N THR A 439 -13.94 -4.10 -5.06
CA THR A 439 -12.87 -4.70 -5.88
C THR A 439 -11.96 -3.62 -6.47
N SER A 440 -10.84 -3.99 -7.07
CA SER A 440 -10.03 -3.04 -7.86
C SER A 440 -10.61 -2.82 -9.25
N ILE A 441 -10.31 -1.68 -9.91
CA ILE A 441 -10.72 -1.48 -11.32
C ILE A 441 -10.25 -2.63 -12.21
N ALA A 442 -9.03 -3.13 -12.00
CA ALA A 442 -8.49 -4.21 -12.82
C ALA A 442 -9.26 -5.52 -12.63
N GLN A 443 -9.64 -5.86 -11.40
CA GLN A 443 -10.51 -7.01 -11.12
C GLN A 443 -11.92 -6.78 -11.68
N LEU A 444 -12.50 -5.60 -11.54
CA LEU A 444 -13.79 -5.23 -12.11
C LEU A 444 -13.82 -5.47 -13.62
N VAL A 445 -12.82 -4.98 -14.35
CA VAL A 445 -12.69 -5.14 -15.80
C VAL A 445 -12.49 -6.61 -16.18
N CYS A 446 -11.63 -7.34 -15.47
CA CYS A 446 -11.41 -8.77 -15.73
C CYS A 446 -12.69 -9.58 -15.52
N CYS A 447 -13.40 -9.35 -14.41
CA CYS A 447 -14.69 -9.98 -14.11
C CYS A 447 -15.74 -9.65 -15.18
N ALA A 448 -15.87 -8.37 -15.56
CA ALA A 448 -16.82 -7.93 -16.59
C ALA A 448 -16.54 -8.58 -17.95
N ARG A 449 -15.27 -8.84 -18.26
CA ARG A 449 -14.83 -9.47 -19.51
C ARG A 449 -14.80 -11.00 -19.47
N ARG A 450 -15.13 -11.61 -18.33
CA ARG A 450 -14.92 -13.05 -18.07
C ARG A 450 -13.49 -13.51 -18.41
N ALA A 451 -12.52 -12.61 -18.20
CA ALA A 451 -11.12 -12.87 -18.48
C ALA A 451 -10.41 -13.24 -17.18
N PRO A 452 -9.43 -14.16 -17.21
CA PRO A 452 -8.61 -14.43 -16.04
C PRO A 452 -7.92 -13.15 -15.60
N TYR A 453 -8.09 -12.79 -14.32
CA TYR A 453 -7.36 -11.67 -13.74
C TYR A 453 -5.87 -12.04 -13.66
N GLN A 454 -5.06 -11.43 -14.51
CA GLN A 454 -3.60 -11.54 -14.47
C GLN A 454 -3.02 -10.19 -14.06
N SER A 455 -2.48 -10.12 -12.85
CA SER A 455 -1.76 -8.96 -12.31
C SER A 455 -0.34 -8.86 -12.88
N HIS A 456 -0.21 -8.88 -14.21
CA HIS A 456 1.03 -8.55 -14.89
C HIS A 456 0.86 -7.18 -15.54
N VAL A 457 1.30 -6.13 -14.85
CA VAL A 457 1.48 -4.83 -15.50
C VAL A 457 2.73 -4.96 -16.38
N ARG A 458 2.54 -5.16 -17.68
CA ARG A 458 3.62 -4.98 -18.66
C ARG A 458 4.03 -3.51 -18.62
N ILE A 459 5.28 -3.25 -18.26
CA ILE A 459 5.86 -1.91 -18.19
C ILE A 459 5.92 -1.34 -19.62
N ASN A 460 5.15 -0.29 -19.89
CA ASN A 460 5.41 0.62 -21.01
C ASN A 460 6.06 1.87 -20.43
N GLY A 461 7.40 1.93 -20.50
CA GLY A 461 8.19 3.08 -20.05
C GLY A 461 8.44 4.09 -21.16
N LEU A 462 8.60 5.36 -20.80
CA LEU A 462 9.07 6.42 -21.70
C LEU A 462 10.60 6.36 -21.75
N LEU A 463 11.15 6.03 -22.92
CA LEU A 463 12.59 6.11 -23.17
C LEU A 463 12.94 7.57 -23.48
N ALA A 464 13.88 8.14 -22.72
CA ALA A 464 14.46 9.42 -23.09
C ALA A 464 15.17 9.24 -24.44
N ARG A 465 14.82 10.06 -25.44
CA ARG A 465 15.53 10.13 -26.71
C ARG A 465 16.89 10.78 -26.44
N GLY A 466 17.89 9.98 -26.08
CA GLY A 466 19.29 10.35 -26.26
C GLY A 466 19.62 10.24 -27.74
N GLU A 467 20.56 11.05 -28.23
CA GLU A 467 20.91 11.24 -29.65
C GLU A 467 21.38 9.98 -30.42
N ALA A 468 21.28 8.78 -29.85
CA ALA A 468 21.79 7.54 -30.47
C ALA A 468 20.86 6.31 -30.35
N SER A 469 19.59 6.42 -29.97
CA SER A 469 18.70 5.24 -29.91
C SER A 469 17.60 5.31 -30.96
N SER A 470 17.74 4.51 -32.04
CA SER A 470 16.65 4.24 -32.99
C SER A 470 15.52 3.47 -32.30
N LEU A 471 14.31 3.54 -32.87
CA LEU A 471 13.14 2.80 -32.39
C LEU A 471 13.40 1.27 -32.35
N GLU A 472 14.27 0.79 -33.23
CA GLU A 472 14.71 -0.61 -33.30
C GLU A 472 15.59 -0.99 -32.11
N ALA A 473 16.55 -0.14 -31.70
CA ALA A 473 17.37 -0.38 -30.52
C ALA A 473 16.54 -0.39 -29.22
N ALA A 474 15.48 0.43 -29.15
CA ALA A 474 14.52 0.43 -28.06
C ALA A 474 13.66 -0.86 -28.03
N ALA A 475 13.20 -1.33 -29.19
CA ALA A 475 12.45 -2.57 -29.32
C ALA A 475 13.33 -3.80 -29.00
N ASP A 476 14.60 -3.77 -29.35
CA ASP A 476 15.56 -4.83 -29.06
C ASP A 476 15.96 -4.87 -27.58
N ALA A 477 16.09 -3.72 -26.92
CA ALA A 477 16.28 -3.67 -25.47
C ALA A 477 15.06 -4.20 -24.69
N ALA A 478 13.84 -3.91 -25.19
CA ALA A 478 12.61 -4.45 -24.62
C ALA A 478 12.49 -5.97 -24.85
N ARG A 479 12.84 -6.46 -26.04
CA ARG A 479 12.90 -7.90 -26.37
C ARG A 479 13.96 -8.63 -25.53
N ALA A 480 15.16 -8.08 -25.38
CA ALA A 480 16.22 -8.66 -24.55
C ALA A 480 15.86 -8.73 -23.06
N ALA A 481 15.12 -7.74 -22.54
CA ALA A 481 14.59 -7.78 -21.18
C ALA A 481 13.52 -8.86 -21.00
N VAL A 482 12.71 -9.13 -22.02
CA VAL A 482 11.73 -10.22 -22.06
C VAL A 482 12.41 -11.59 -22.17
N ASP A 483 13.45 -11.71 -23.00
CA ASP A 483 14.17 -12.97 -23.23
C ASP A 483 15.10 -13.35 -22.07
N SER A 484 15.65 -12.37 -21.34
CA SER A 484 16.42 -12.61 -20.10
C SER A 484 15.59 -13.16 -18.94
N ALA A 485 14.25 -13.21 -19.08
CA ALA A 485 13.34 -13.90 -18.16
C ALA A 485 13.12 -15.38 -18.52
N ARG A 486 13.81 -15.91 -19.54
CA ARG A 486 14.06 -17.35 -19.74
C ARG A 486 15.53 -17.67 -19.46
N PRO A 487 15.84 -18.83 -18.87
CA PRO A 487 17.20 -19.14 -18.43
C PRO A 487 18.06 -19.53 -19.64
N SER A 488 18.84 -18.60 -20.18
CA SER A 488 20.25 -18.80 -20.56
C SER A 488 20.81 -17.69 -21.47
N SER A 489 22.06 -17.32 -21.16
CA SER A 489 23.05 -16.60 -21.99
C SER A 489 22.93 -15.08 -22.18
N ARG A 490 23.91 -14.41 -21.56
CA ARG A 490 24.60 -13.13 -21.87
C ARG A 490 24.02 -12.23 -22.98
N ALA A 491 23.65 -11.00 -22.60
CA ALA A 491 24.16 -9.79 -23.26
C ALA A 491 24.05 -8.56 -22.33
N CYS A 492 25.13 -7.79 -22.29
CA CYS A 492 25.34 -6.59 -21.49
C CYS A 492 24.96 -5.36 -22.33
N ALA A 493 24.24 -4.39 -21.74
CA ALA A 493 24.20 -2.94 -22.05
C ALA A 493 22.77 -2.36 -21.90
N SER A 494 22.43 -1.88 -20.69
CA SER A 494 21.45 -0.80 -20.51
C SER A 494 21.71 -0.10 -19.17
N GLY A 495 21.78 1.23 -19.20
CA GLY A 495 22.41 2.05 -18.17
C GLY A 495 21.68 2.09 -16.80
N PRO A 496 22.36 2.62 -15.75
CA PRO A 496 21.94 2.53 -14.34
C PRO A 496 20.61 3.22 -14.01
N ALA A 497 20.19 4.22 -14.80
CA ALA A 497 19.07 5.12 -14.47
C ALA A 497 17.68 4.47 -14.60
N VAL A 498 17.50 3.51 -15.53
CA VAL A 498 16.20 2.86 -15.78
C VAL A 498 15.84 1.88 -14.65
N LYS A 499 16.85 1.27 -14.01
CA LYS A 499 16.66 0.29 -12.94
C LYS A 499 16.23 0.92 -11.60
N HIS A 500 16.56 2.19 -11.35
CA HIS A 500 16.27 2.86 -10.08
C HIS A 500 14.89 3.53 -10.02
N ALA A 501 14.33 3.95 -11.15
CA ALA A 501 13.09 4.74 -11.19
C ALA A 501 11.80 3.90 -10.99
N ALA A 502 11.83 2.62 -11.36
CA ALA A 502 10.64 1.75 -11.29
C ALA A 502 10.23 1.37 -9.86
N ALA A 503 11.17 1.36 -8.90
CA ALA A 503 10.95 0.85 -7.53
C ALA A 503 10.17 1.81 -6.59
N ARG A 504 9.97 3.08 -6.98
CA ARG A 504 9.50 4.15 -6.07
C ARG A 504 8.14 4.77 -6.40
N MET A 505 7.35 4.18 -7.29
CA MET A 505 6.10 4.80 -7.79
C MET A 505 4.86 4.04 -7.29
N ARG A 506 3.80 4.76 -6.88
CA ARG A 506 2.55 4.16 -6.36
C ARG A 506 1.44 4.01 -7.40
N THR A 507 1.45 4.83 -8.46
CA THR A 507 0.46 4.77 -9.54
C THR A 507 1.09 5.26 -10.83
N TRP A 508 0.70 4.64 -11.96
CA TRP A 508 1.13 5.03 -13.30
C TRP A 508 -0.11 5.34 -14.15
N LYS A 509 -0.13 6.52 -14.78
CA LYS A 509 -1.15 6.93 -15.75
C LYS A 509 -0.48 7.04 -17.12
N VAL A 510 -0.88 6.19 -18.06
CA VAL A 510 -0.39 6.25 -19.43
C VAL A 510 -1.44 6.95 -20.29
N LYS A 511 -1.07 8.05 -20.92
CA LYS A 511 -1.90 8.79 -21.85
C LYS A 511 -1.31 8.65 -23.25
N VAL A 512 -2.01 7.92 -24.11
CA VAL A 512 -1.62 7.71 -25.51
C VAL A 512 -2.37 8.74 -26.35
N GLY A 513 -1.65 9.61 -27.03
CA GLY A 513 -2.22 10.46 -28.07
C GLY A 513 -2.10 9.72 -29.40
N GLY A 514 -3.24 9.47 -30.06
CA GLY A 514 -3.26 8.96 -31.42
C GLY A 514 -2.99 10.10 -32.40
N GLY A 515 -1.89 10.02 -33.13
CA GLY A 515 -1.63 10.89 -34.27
C GLY A 515 -2.38 10.41 -35.52
N LYS A 516 -2.27 11.13 -36.64
CA LYS A 516 -2.89 10.70 -37.91
C LYS A 516 -2.12 9.57 -38.60
N ALA A 517 -0.88 9.34 -38.19
CA ALA A 517 -0.02 8.24 -38.64
C ALA A 517 0.68 7.57 -37.45
N ALA A 518 1.02 6.29 -37.56
CA ALA A 518 1.70 5.51 -36.50
C ALA A 518 3.07 6.09 -36.07
N SER A 519 3.67 6.94 -36.89
CA SER A 519 4.90 7.70 -36.59
C SER A 519 4.67 8.95 -35.72
N GLU A 520 3.42 9.36 -35.54
CA GLU A 520 3.00 10.51 -34.74
C GLU A 520 2.44 10.10 -33.36
N ASP A 521 2.32 8.80 -33.11
CA ASP A 521 1.81 8.28 -31.84
C ASP A 521 2.81 8.54 -30.70
N GLY A 522 2.31 9.17 -29.64
CA GLY A 522 3.09 9.49 -28.44
C GLY A 522 2.39 8.98 -27.19
N ALA A 523 3.13 8.35 -26.28
CA ALA A 523 2.64 7.93 -24.98
C ALA A 523 3.33 8.72 -23.87
N VAL A 524 2.55 9.32 -22.96
CA VAL A 524 3.04 9.96 -21.74
C VAL A 524 2.68 9.08 -20.54
N ALA A 525 3.69 8.62 -19.82
CA ALA A 525 3.53 7.92 -18.55
C ALA A 525 3.75 8.93 -17.41
N VAL A 526 2.68 9.29 -16.71
CA VAL A 526 2.72 10.09 -15.49
C VAL A 526 2.80 9.13 -14.31
N ALA A 527 3.86 9.25 -13.51
CA ALA A 527 4.07 8.42 -12.34
C ALA A 527 3.96 9.28 -11.08
N THR A 528 3.14 8.88 -10.12
CA THR A 528 3.04 9.55 -8.82
C THR A 528 4.07 8.97 -7.85
N HIS A 529 4.99 9.84 -7.42
CA HIS A 529 6.10 9.51 -6.51
C HIS A 529 5.58 9.22 -5.09
N ARG A 530 6.29 8.36 -4.35
CA ARG A 530 5.85 7.87 -3.03
C ARG A 530 5.99 8.85 -1.86
N ASN A 531 6.50 10.07 -2.06
CA ASN A 531 6.65 11.10 -1.01
C ASN A 531 6.83 12.50 -1.62
N LEU A 532 5.97 13.45 -1.25
CA LEU A 532 6.23 14.90 -1.18
C LEU A 532 5.90 15.32 0.26
N ALA A 533 6.84 15.12 1.16
CA ALA A 533 6.80 15.68 2.51
C ALA A 533 8.23 16.04 2.94
N GLY A 534 8.54 17.34 2.89
CA GLY A 534 9.74 18.02 3.44
C GLY A 534 11.01 17.86 2.60
N ARG A 535 11.79 18.89 2.25
CA ARG A 535 11.94 20.30 2.67
C ARG A 535 12.75 21.04 1.56
N PRO A 536 13.05 22.33 1.73
CA PRO A 536 12.17 23.50 1.70
C PRO A 536 11.65 23.82 0.29
#